data_AF-A0A6L4Y825-F1
#
_entry.id   AF-A0A6L4Y825-F1
#
_cell.length_a   1.000
_cell.length_b   1.000
_cell.length_c   1.000
_cell.angle_alpha   90.00
_cell.angle_beta   90.00
_cell.angle_gamma   90.00
#
_symmetry.space_group_name_H-M   'P 1'
#
loop_
_entity.id
_entity.type
_entity.pdbx_description
1 polymer ?
#
loop_
_entity_poly.entity_id
_entity_poly.type
_entity_poly.pdbx_seq_one_letter_code
_entity_poly.pdbx_strand_id
1 'polypeptide(L)' 'MDKDKIIYQLSVKDILTVIEDNELKIKINESDTHLLEDRIGNFIDWRGAIEFALMELGNSRKKQ' A
#
# COMPACT_ATOMS: atom_id res chain seq x y z
N MET A 1 13.82 15.99 8.98
CA MET A 1 13.18 14.81 8.39
C MET A 1 12.97 15.11 6.93
N ASP A 2 13.35 14.20 6.05
CA ASP A 2 13.03 14.33 4.64
C ASP A 2 11.51 14.33 4.47
N LYS A 3 10.97 15.40 3.85
CA LYS A 3 9.53 15.60 3.68
C LYS A 3 8.97 14.77 2.53
N ASP A 4 9.82 14.36 1.60
CA ASP A 4 9.45 13.65 0.38
C ASP A 4 9.76 12.15 0.47
N LYS A 5 10.18 11.68 1.64
CA LYS A 5 10.47 10.27 1.88
C LYS A 5 9.21 9.42 1.72
N ILE A 6 9.26 8.50 0.76
CA ILE A 6 8.27 7.43 0.61
C ILE A 6 8.45 6.43 1.78
N ILE A 7 7.40 6.23 2.57
CA ILE A 7 7.41 5.33 3.74
C ILE A 7 6.83 3.96 3.37
N TYR A 8 5.88 3.92 2.44
CA TYR A 8 5.24 2.71 1.93
C TYR A 8 4.85 2.93 0.47
N GLN A 9 4.99 1.91 -0.37
CA GLN A 9 4.59 1.93 -1.77
C GLN A 9 4.18 0.53 -2.22
N LEU A 10 3.27 0.47 -3.20
CA LEU A 10 2.99 -0.72 -3.98
C LEU A 10 3.49 -0.47 -5.40
N SER A 11 4.01 -1.51 -6.03
CA SER A 11 4.58 -1.49 -7.37
C SER A 11 3.90 -2.51 -8.28
N VAL A 12 4.10 -2.37 -9.58
CA VAL A 12 3.65 -3.37 -10.57
C VAL A 12 4.23 -4.76 -10.26
N LYS A 13 5.45 -4.82 -9.72
CA LYS A 13 6.07 -6.07 -9.30
C LYS A 13 5.24 -6.78 -8.23
N ASP A 14 4.68 -6.06 -7.26
CA ASP A 14 3.87 -6.66 -6.20
C ASP A 14 2.58 -7.27 -6.77
N ILE A 15 1.99 -6.62 -7.78
CA ILE A 15 0.85 -7.18 -8.52
C ILE A 15 1.22 -8.48 -9.22
N LEU A 16 2.36 -8.50 -9.94
CA LEU A 16 2.84 -9.69 -10.64
C LEU A 16 3.16 -10.83 -9.66
N THR A 17 3.78 -10.52 -8.52
CA THR A 17 4.05 -11.51 -7.46
C THR A 17 2.75 -12.08 -6.91
N VAL A 18 1.71 -11.27 -6.67
CA VAL A 18 0.40 -11.78 -6.24
C VAL A 18 -0.23 -12.69 -7.31
N ILE A 19 -0.08 -12.37 -8.59
CA ILE A 19 -0.54 -13.23 -9.70
C ILE A 19 0.17 -14.58 -9.67
N GLU A 20 1.51 -14.58 -9.52
CA GLU A 20 2.33 -15.78 -9.47
C GLU A 20 2.02 -16.64 -8.23
N ASP A 21 2.02 -16.03 -7.04
CA ASP A 21 1.79 -16.71 -5.76
C ASP A 21 0.41 -17.36 -5.66
N ASN A 22 -0.58 -16.84 -6.40
CA ASN A 22 -1.95 -17.35 -6.42
C ASN A 22 -2.28 -18.15 -7.69
N GLU A 23 -1.29 -18.49 -8.52
CA GLU A 23 -1.44 -19.22 -9.79
C GLU A 23 -2.52 -18.62 -10.73
N LEU A 24 -2.68 -17.30 -10.70
CA LEU A 24 -3.68 -16.62 -11.51
C LEU A 24 -3.25 -16.67 -12.98
N LYS A 25 -4.10 -17.24 -13.84
CA LYS A 25 -3.86 -17.32 -15.30
C LYS A 25 -4.24 -16.02 -16.01
N ILE A 26 -3.78 -14.89 -15.49
CA ILE A 26 -4.10 -13.55 -15.98
C ILE A 26 -2.82 -12.92 -16.53
N LYS A 27 -2.92 -12.31 -17.72
CA LYS A 27 -1.87 -11.43 -18.26
C LYS A 27 -2.38 -10.01 -18.16
N ILE A 28 -1.55 -9.11 -17.63
CA ILE A 28 -1.86 -7.69 -17.49
C ILE A 28 -0.95 -6.88 -18.42
N ASN A 29 -1.49 -5.79 -18.96
CA ASN A 29 -0.76 -4.79 -19.72
C ASN A 29 -0.79 -3.43 -19.00
N GLU A 30 -0.15 -2.42 -19.59
CA GLU A 30 -0.02 -1.09 -18.99
C GLU A 30 -1.37 -0.41 -18.70
N SER A 31 -2.39 -0.59 -19.56
CA SER A 31 -3.72 -0.04 -19.33
C SER A 31 -4.47 -0.73 -18.17
N ASP A 32 -4.20 -2.02 -17.94
CA ASP A 32 -4.79 -2.76 -16.82
C ASP A 32 -4.20 -2.30 -15.48
N THR A 33 -2.93 -1.88 -15.47
CA THR A 33 -2.29 -1.36 -14.26
C THR A 33 -2.99 -0.13 -13.70
N HIS A 34 -3.48 0.78 -14.55
CA HIS A 34 -4.25 1.93 -14.08
C HIS A 34 -5.57 1.53 -13.41
N LEU A 35 -6.28 0.54 -13.97
CA LEU A 35 -7.51 0.03 -13.37
C LEU A 35 -7.22 -0.63 -12.02
N LEU A 36 -6.14 -1.40 -11.92
CA LEU A 36 -5.74 -2.06 -10.68
C LEU A 36 -5.30 -1.05 -9.62
N GLU A 37 -4.56 -0.01 -10.00
CA GLU A 37 -4.17 1.09 -9.11
C GLU A 37 -5.40 1.78 -8.50
N ASP A 38 -6.36 2.18 -9.33
CA ASP A 38 -7.61 2.79 -8.87
C ASP A 38 -8.39 1.86 -7.94
N ARG A 39 -8.48 0.57 -8.29
CA ARG A 39 -9.20 -0.41 -7.46
C ARG A 39 -8.52 -0.64 -6.13
N ILE A 40 -7.21 -0.88 -6.11
CA ILE A 40 -6.42 -1.09 -4.90
C ILE A 40 -6.48 0.18 -4.03
N GLY A 41 -6.31 1.35 -4.62
CA GLY A 41 -6.38 2.64 -3.92
C GLY A 41 -7.71 2.88 -3.21
N ASN A 42 -8.83 2.45 -3.79
CA ASN A 42 -10.14 2.52 -3.14
C ASN A 42 -10.28 1.66 -1.86
N PHE A 43 -9.45 0.62 -1.71
CA PHE A 43 -9.45 -0.23 -0.51
C PHE A 43 -8.41 0.20 0.53
N ILE A 44 -7.39 0.95 0.13
CA ILE A 44 -6.33 1.40 1.05
C ILE A 44 -6.77 2.70 1.74
N ASP A 45 -7.23 2.58 2.97
CA ASP A 45 -7.38 3.74 3.87
C ASP A 45 -6.01 4.18 4.42
N TRP A 46 -5.21 4.80 3.54
CA TRP A 46 -3.86 5.25 3.87
C TRP A 46 -3.87 6.29 4.99
N ARG A 47 -4.89 7.15 5.04
CA ARG A 47 -4.99 8.20 6.04
C ARG A 47 -5.30 7.61 7.41
N GLY A 48 -6.30 6.74 7.50
CA GLY A 48 -6.65 6.07 8.76
C GLY A 48 -5.49 5.25 9.31
N ALA A 49 -4.73 4.56 8.44
CA ALA A 49 -3.52 3.84 8.84
C ALA A 49 -2.46 4.77 9.46
N ILE A 50 -2.24 5.95 8.88
CA ILE A 50 -1.31 6.96 9.43
C ILE A 50 -1.82 7.48 10.77
N GLU A 51 -3.10 7.83 10.86
CA GLU A 51 -3.71 8.33 12.10
C GLU A 51 -3.59 7.30 13.24
N PHE A 52 -3.84 6.03 12.94
CA PHE A 52 -3.67 4.93 13.89
C PHE A 52 -2.22 4.79 14.36
N ALA A 53 -1.24 4.75 13.43
CA ALA A 53 0.17 4.61 13.77
C ALA A 53 0.68 5.78 14.65
N LEU A 54 0.21 7.01 14.39
CA LEU A 54 0.52 8.18 15.22
C LEU A 54 -0.09 8.08 16.62
N MET A 55 -1.33 7.57 16.73
CA MET A 55 -1.97 7.32 18.03
C MET A 55 -1.19 6.29 18.84
N GLU A 56 -0.77 5.17 18.23
CA GLU A 56 0.06 4.16 18.90
C GLU A 56 1.40 4.72 19.36
N LEU A 57 2.07 5.52 18.52
CA LEU A 57 3.32 6.19 18.88
C LEU A 57 3.12 7.16 20.05
N GLY A 58 2.01 7.90 20.08
CA GLY A 58 1.66 8.77 21.20
C GLY A 58 1.43 7.98 22.49
N ASN A 59 0.76 6.83 22.40
CA ASN A 59 0.49 5.95 23.53
C ASN A 59 1.75 5.27 24.07
N SER A 60 2.68 4.86 23.19
CA SER A 60 3.93 4.22 23.61
C SER A 60 4.84 5.18 24.36
N ARG A 61 4.89 6.46 23.95
CA ARG A 61 5.64 7.52 24.64
C ARG A 61 5.07 7.94 25.99
N LYS A 62 3.76 7.81 26.21
CA LYS A 62 3.11 8.11 27.51
C LYS A 62 3.31 7.02 28.56
N LYS A 63 3.71 5.81 28.16
CA LYS A 63 3.97 4.67 29.04
C LYS A 63 5.43 4.59 29.51
N GLN A 64 6.30 5.48 29.03
CA GLN A 64 7.68 5.67 29.47
C GLN A 64 7.75 6.86 30.43
#